data_AF-A0A6M1ZJR7-F1
#
_entry.id   AF-A0A6M1ZJR7-F1
#
_cell.length_a   1.000
_cell.length_b   1.000
_cell.length_c   1.000
_cell.angle_alpha   90.00
_cell.angle_beta   90.00
_cell.angle_gamma   90.00
#
_symmetry.space_group_name_H-M   'P 1'
#
loop_
_entity.id
_entity.type
_entity.pdbx_description
1 polymer ?
#
loop_
_entity_poly.entity_id
_entity_poly.type
_entity_poly.pdbx_seq_one_letter_code
_entity_poly.pdbx_strand_id
1 'polypeptide(L)'
;MGEKTIPTLVALTKDKTIHARCRLLAGKILGKLSLSDLKANLFPIIKIEIEKAYFYFYHWQTVQMQLPEQDLFILENTLLAGYESVMDFIVQLLGVAGSIEESEVLSHTLRSKNKKIQAQALETIEKTCDPHIFSLLAPLINNKRPEEKMHDYLKGGRIPLNFSQLLEVLVHSPILAEQIVAITMKARLGAPGWRRALEERMQNNEKTFQNFANQLLEAEV
;
A
#
# COMPACT_ATOMS: atom_id res chain seq x y z
N MET A 1 33.90 -4.32 -4.72
CA MET A 1 32.47 -4.22 -5.12
C MET A 1 31.47 -4.30 -3.94
N GLY A 2 31.90 -4.33 -2.66
CA GLY A 2 30.98 -4.49 -1.51
C GLY A 2 30.51 -3.21 -0.80
N GLU A 3 31.32 -2.15 -0.77
CA GLU A 3 31.05 -0.98 0.09
C GLU A 3 29.84 -0.13 -0.34
N LYS A 4 29.46 -0.13 -1.62
CA LYS A 4 28.30 0.63 -2.11
C LYS A 4 26.98 -0.15 -2.06
N THR A 5 27.02 -1.46 -1.80
CA THR A 5 25.84 -2.33 -1.92
C THR A 5 24.86 -2.11 -0.77
N ILE A 6 25.35 -2.06 0.48
CA ILE A 6 24.50 -1.84 1.66
C ILE A 6 23.77 -0.48 1.58
N PRO A 7 24.45 0.66 1.36
CA PRO A 7 23.76 1.95 1.23
C PRO A 7 22.73 1.98 0.12
N THR A 8 23.02 1.33 -1.02
CA THR A 8 22.08 1.22 -2.14
C THR A 8 20.84 0.42 -1.76
N LEU A 9 21.00 -0.72 -1.10
CA LEU A 9 19.86 -1.53 -0.64
C LEU A 9 19.01 -0.79 0.39
N VAL A 10 19.64 -0.07 1.33
CA VAL A 10 18.92 0.79 2.28
C VAL A 10 18.12 1.87 1.54
N ALA A 11 18.72 2.54 0.55
CA ALA A 11 18.03 3.54 -0.26
C ALA A 11 16.82 2.92 -1.01
N LEU A 12 17.02 1.77 -1.67
CA LEU A 12 15.96 1.06 -2.38
C LEU A 12 14.80 0.65 -1.47
N THR A 13 15.06 0.20 -0.24
CA THR A 13 13.99 -0.16 0.70
C THR A 13 13.11 1.04 1.10
N LYS A 14 13.66 2.26 1.05
CA LYS A 14 12.97 3.50 1.42
C LYS A 14 12.34 4.22 0.23
N ASP A 15 12.75 3.88 -0.98
CA ASP A 15 12.30 4.58 -2.19
C ASP A 15 10.84 4.25 -2.54
N LYS A 16 9.96 5.23 -2.34
CA LYS A 16 8.52 5.09 -2.55
C LYS A 16 8.12 5.08 -4.02
N THR A 17 9.01 5.46 -4.95
CA THR A 17 8.71 5.43 -6.39
C THR A 17 8.89 4.03 -6.97
N ILE A 18 9.40 3.09 -6.18
CA ILE A 18 9.62 1.70 -6.58
C ILE A 18 8.49 0.82 -6.03
N HIS A 19 8.11 -0.19 -6.81
CA HIS A 19 7.10 -1.17 -6.41
C HIS A 19 7.49 -1.92 -5.11
N ALA A 20 6.53 -2.13 -4.22
CA ALA A 20 6.75 -2.71 -2.88
C ALA A 20 7.49 -4.05 -2.92
N ARG A 21 7.19 -4.93 -3.90
CA ARG A 21 7.90 -6.21 -4.09
C ARG A 21 9.40 -6.06 -4.31
N CYS A 22 9.84 -5.08 -5.11
CA CYS A 22 11.25 -4.81 -5.37
C CYS A 22 11.94 -4.26 -4.12
N ARG A 23 11.26 -3.36 -3.40
CA ARG A 23 11.73 -2.83 -2.12
C ARG A 23 11.87 -3.93 -1.07
N LEU A 24 10.91 -4.87 -1.02
CA LEU A 24 10.94 -6.01 -0.11
C LEU A 24 12.08 -6.95 -0.45
N LEU A 25 12.32 -7.21 -1.74
CA LEU A 25 13.47 -7.99 -2.18
C LEU A 25 14.78 -7.33 -1.75
N ALA A 26 14.92 -6.01 -1.93
CA ALA A 26 16.07 -5.27 -1.42
C ALA A 26 16.23 -5.43 0.09
N GLY A 27 15.13 -5.40 0.86
CA GLY A 27 15.12 -5.65 2.29
C GLY A 27 15.54 -7.08 2.66
N LYS A 28 15.04 -8.10 1.93
CA LYS A 28 15.44 -9.51 2.07
C LYS A 28 16.93 -9.71 1.82
N ILE A 29 17.48 -9.07 0.78
CA ILE A 29 18.91 -9.11 0.48
C ILE A 29 19.71 -8.37 1.58
N LEU A 30 19.27 -7.18 1.98
CA LEU A 30 19.91 -6.40 3.05
C LEU A 30 19.95 -7.18 4.36
N GLY A 31 18.85 -7.82 4.78
CA GLY A 31 18.81 -8.61 6.01
C GLY A 31 19.80 -9.79 6.02
N LYS A 32 20.10 -10.36 4.84
CA LYS A 32 21.13 -11.41 4.69
C LYS A 32 22.55 -10.87 4.72
N LEU A 33 22.77 -9.66 4.19
CA LEU A 33 24.10 -9.05 4.10
C LEU A 33 24.49 -8.32 5.38
N SER A 34 23.55 -7.59 5.98
CA SER A 34 23.73 -6.81 7.20
C SER A 34 22.37 -6.62 7.91
N LEU A 35 22.07 -7.54 8.83
CA LEU A 35 20.88 -7.45 9.67
C LEU A 35 20.90 -6.20 10.57
N SER A 36 22.09 -5.77 11.01
CA SER A 36 22.24 -4.55 11.82
C SER A 36 21.79 -3.30 11.06
N ASP A 37 22.17 -3.17 9.78
CA ASP A 37 21.75 -2.02 8.96
C ASP A 37 20.25 -2.03 8.68
N LEU A 38 19.68 -3.22 8.43
CA LEU A 38 18.23 -3.36 8.29
C LEU A 38 17.51 -2.92 9.57
N LYS A 39 17.92 -3.44 10.74
CA LYS A 39 17.32 -3.10 12.03
C LYS A 39 17.43 -1.61 12.35
N ALA A 40 18.58 -1.00 12.10
CA ALA A 40 18.80 0.44 12.29
C ALA A 40 17.86 1.32 11.42
N ASN A 41 17.40 0.79 10.28
CA ASN A 41 16.53 1.49 9.35
C ASN A 41 15.08 0.99 9.36
N LEU A 42 14.76 -0.03 10.16
CA LEU A 42 13.47 -0.72 10.13
C LEU A 42 12.32 0.21 10.53
N PHE A 43 12.43 0.86 11.68
CA PHE A 43 11.39 1.75 12.20
C PHE A 43 10.97 2.85 11.20
N PRO A 44 11.88 3.65 10.61
CA PRO A 44 11.48 4.68 9.65
C PRO A 44 10.86 4.10 8.36
N ILE A 45 11.30 2.92 7.90
CA ILE A 45 10.67 2.24 6.76
C ILE A 45 9.24 1.82 7.12
N ILE A 46 9.07 1.12 8.24
CA ILE A 46 7.76 0.59 8.66
C ILE A 46 6.78 1.73 8.98
N LYS A 47 7.23 2.80 9.62
CA LYS A 47 6.40 3.97 9.91
C LYS A 47 5.80 4.57 8.63
N ILE A 48 6.60 4.71 7.58
CA ILE A 48 6.15 5.21 6.27
C ILE A 48 5.08 4.28 5.67
N GLU A 49 5.28 2.97 5.75
CA GLU A 49 4.33 2.01 5.19
C GLU A 49 3.05 1.91 6.00
N ILE A 50 3.12 2.08 7.33
CA ILE A 50 1.93 2.17 8.18
C ILE A 50 1.06 3.37 7.75
N GLU A 51 1.67 4.53 7.47
CA GLU A 51 0.93 5.68 6.93
C GLU A 51 0.27 5.37 5.59
N LYS A 52 0.94 4.61 4.72
CA LYS A 52 0.39 4.17 3.44
C LYS A 52 -0.76 3.16 3.63
N ALA A 53 -0.66 2.26 4.59
CA ALA A 53 -1.71 1.31 4.93
C ALA A 53 -2.95 2.03 5.46
N TYR A 54 -2.77 3.03 6.32
CA TYR A 54 -3.85 3.91 6.78
C TYR A 54 -4.57 4.61 5.63
N PHE A 55 -3.80 5.17 4.69
CA PHE A 55 -4.35 5.80 3.49
C PHE A 55 -5.26 4.84 2.70
N TYR A 56 -4.76 3.66 2.34
CA TYR A 56 -5.56 2.70 1.57
C TYR A 56 -6.76 2.20 2.36
N PHE A 57 -6.59 1.89 3.64
CA PHE A 57 -7.68 1.41 4.48
C PHE A 57 -8.82 2.44 4.55
N TYR A 58 -8.49 3.69 4.86
CA TYR A 58 -9.48 4.75 4.99
C TYR A 58 -10.24 4.98 3.68
N HIS A 59 -9.52 5.07 2.56
CA HIS A 59 -10.15 5.33 1.26
C HIS A 59 -10.94 4.13 0.76
N TRP A 60 -10.46 2.90 0.95
CA TRP A 60 -11.23 1.70 0.65
C TRP A 60 -12.59 1.68 1.38
N GLN A 61 -12.61 2.04 2.67
CA GLN A 61 -13.83 2.03 3.47
C GLN A 61 -14.81 3.18 3.17
N THR A 62 -14.34 4.26 2.54
CA THR A 62 -15.13 5.49 2.41
C THR A 62 -15.44 5.88 0.96
N VAL A 63 -14.73 5.34 -0.03
CA VAL A 63 -14.83 5.82 -1.41
C VAL A 63 -16.24 5.71 -2.00
N GLN A 64 -16.96 4.61 -1.74
CA GLN A 64 -18.35 4.42 -2.19
C GLN A 64 -19.32 5.38 -1.50
N MET A 65 -19.05 5.78 -0.26
CA MET A 65 -19.88 6.78 0.44
C MET A 65 -19.78 8.16 -0.19
N GLN A 66 -18.68 8.46 -0.92
CA GLN A 66 -18.50 9.74 -1.60
C GLN A 66 -19.31 9.84 -2.89
N LEU A 67 -19.59 8.71 -3.56
CA LEU A 67 -20.40 8.64 -4.78
C LEU A 67 -21.34 7.40 -4.74
N PRO A 68 -22.39 7.41 -3.88
CA PRO A 68 -23.21 6.23 -3.63
C PRO A 68 -23.88 5.63 -4.87
N GLU A 69 -24.22 6.48 -5.84
CA GLU A 69 -24.93 6.12 -7.07
C GLU A 69 -24.01 5.56 -8.17
N GLN A 70 -22.69 5.59 -7.99
CA GLN A 70 -21.72 5.13 -8.97
C GLN A 70 -21.20 3.74 -8.60
N ASP A 71 -21.03 2.87 -9.59
CA ASP A 71 -20.33 1.59 -9.38
C ASP A 71 -18.82 1.84 -9.33
N LEU A 72 -18.24 1.77 -8.12
CA LEU A 72 -16.81 1.93 -7.86
C LEU A 72 -16.12 0.60 -7.53
N PHE A 73 -16.73 -0.54 -7.82
CA PHE A 73 -16.23 -1.86 -7.42
C PHE A 73 -14.75 -2.09 -7.77
N ILE A 74 -14.32 -1.72 -8.98
CA ILE A 74 -12.92 -1.88 -9.40
C ILE A 74 -11.98 -0.99 -8.58
N LEU A 75 -12.40 0.24 -8.26
CA LEU A 75 -11.61 1.17 -7.44
C LEU A 75 -11.52 0.68 -5.99
N GLU A 76 -12.62 0.22 -5.41
CA GLU A 76 -12.63 -0.37 -4.06
C GLU A 76 -11.68 -1.55 -3.95
N ASN A 77 -11.74 -2.49 -4.90
CA ASN A 77 -10.85 -3.65 -4.92
C ASN A 77 -9.39 -3.25 -5.13
N THR A 78 -9.13 -2.19 -5.90
CA THR A 78 -7.78 -1.66 -6.11
C THR A 78 -7.22 -1.08 -4.80
N LEU A 79 -8.02 -0.33 -4.05
CA LEU A 79 -7.63 0.22 -2.74
C LEU A 79 -7.42 -0.88 -1.70
N LEU A 80 -8.30 -1.89 -1.68
CA LEU A 80 -8.13 -3.06 -0.82
C LEU A 80 -6.84 -3.82 -1.15
N ALA A 81 -6.58 -4.09 -2.43
CA ALA A 81 -5.34 -4.74 -2.86
C ALA A 81 -4.09 -3.91 -2.48
N GLY A 82 -4.18 -2.58 -2.58
CA GLY A 82 -3.14 -1.66 -2.09
C GLY A 82 -2.90 -1.81 -0.59
N TYR A 83 -3.96 -1.82 0.22
CA TYR A 83 -3.87 -2.07 1.66
C TYR A 83 -3.20 -3.40 1.96
N GLU A 84 -3.68 -4.50 1.38
CA GLU A 84 -3.13 -5.83 1.62
C GLU A 84 -1.67 -5.94 1.19
N SER A 85 -1.29 -5.35 0.06
CA SER A 85 0.09 -5.35 -0.41
C SER A 85 1.03 -4.61 0.54
N VAL A 86 0.57 -3.53 1.17
CA VAL A 86 1.37 -2.78 2.16
C VAL A 86 1.49 -3.57 3.46
N MET A 87 0.40 -4.18 3.91
CA MET A 87 0.41 -5.04 5.11
C MET A 87 1.35 -6.24 4.93
N ASP A 88 1.31 -6.89 3.77
CA ASP A 88 2.22 -7.98 3.43
C ASP A 88 3.68 -7.51 3.44
N PHE A 89 3.96 -6.33 2.86
CA PHE A 89 5.30 -5.73 2.92
C PHE A 89 5.78 -5.54 4.36
N ILE A 90 4.96 -4.95 5.22
CA ILE A 90 5.29 -4.67 6.63
C ILE A 90 5.61 -5.98 7.36
N VAL A 91 4.69 -6.94 7.32
CA VAL A 91 4.84 -8.23 8.03
C VAL A 91 6.07 -8.97 7.54
N GLN A 92 6.28 -9.05 6.22
CA GLN A 92 7.45 -9.72 5.64
C GLN A 92 8.76 -9.04 6.05
N LEU A 93 8.83 -7.70 6.02
CA LEU A 93 10.06 -6.98 6.37
C LEU A 93 10.38 -7.10 7.86
N LEU A 94 9.36 -7.09 8.72
CA LEU A 94 9.52 -7.39 10.15
C LEU A 94 10.07 -8.80 10.37
N GLY A 95 9.59 -9.78 9.60
CA GLY A 95 10.10 -11.15 9.64
C GLY A 95 11.56 -11.25 9.24
N VAL A 96 11.95 -10.58 8.16
CA VAL A 96 13.35 -10.50 7.70
C VAL A 96 14.25 -9.87 8.76
N ALA A 97 13.76 -8.84 9.46
CA ALA A 97 14.49 -8.21 10.55
C ALA A 97 14.53 -9.06 11.83
N GLY A 98 13.86 -10.22 11.88
CA GLY A 98 13.71 -11.04 13.08
C GLY A 98 12.88 -10.35 14.17
N SER A 99 12.03 -9.40 13.80
CA SER A 99 11.10 -8.73 14.71
C SER A 99 9.79 -9.49 14.85
N ILE A 100 9.46 -10.41 13.95
CA ILE A 100 8.34 -11.34 14.12
C ILE A 100 8.72 -12.72 13.59
N GLU A 101 8.13 -13.76 14.16
CA GLU A 101 8.33 -15.14 13.71
C GLU A 101 7.35 -15.50 12.59
N GLU A 102 7.68 -16.49 11.76
CA GLU A 102 6.77 -17.07 10.75
C GLU A 102 6.01 -16.05 9.86
N SER A 103 6.67 -14.95 9.50
CA SER A 103 6.04 -13.82 8.79
C SER A 103 5.24 -14.17 7.53
N GLU A 104 5.65 -15.22 6.80
CA GLU A 104 4.91 -15.72 5.63
C GLU A 104 3.52 -16.23 6.03
N VAL A 105 3.45 -17.07 7.07
CA VAL A 105 2.19 -17.60 7.58
C VAL A 105 1.35 -16.46 8.15
N LEU A 106 1.95 -15.62 9.01
CA LEU A 106 1.23 -14.51 9.67
C LEU A 106 0.58 -13.54 8.67
N SER A 107 1.24 -13.25 7.54
CA SER A 107 0.72 -12.34 6.51
C SER A 107 -0.61 -12.82 5.90
N HIS A 108 -0.78 -14.14 5.77
CA HIS A 108 -2.02 -14.75 5.31
C HIS A 108 -3.03 -14.91 6.45
N THR A 109 -2.55 -15.33 7.62
CA THR A 109 -3.40 -15.63 8.77
C THR A 109 -4.10 -14.38 9.32
N LEU A 110 -3.47 -13.20 9.27
CA LEU A 110 -4.09 -11.91 9.63
C LEU A 110 -5.32 -11.55 8.79
N ARG A 111 -5.39 -12.05 7.56
CA ARG A 111 -6.50 -11.82 6.62
C ARG A 111 -7.58 -12.90 6.68
N SER A 112 -7.40 -13.90 7.54
CA SER A 112 -8.33 -15.02 7.65
C SER A 112 -9.70 -14.55 8.13
N LYS A 113 -10.77 -15.05 7.48
CA LYS A 113 -12.15 -14.87 7.95
C LYS A 113 -12.41 -15.60 9.28
N ASN A 114 -11.54 -16.53 9.67
CA ASN A 114 -11.64 -17.23 10.94
C ASN A 114 -11.05 -16.36 12.07
N LYS A 115 -11.93 -15.76 12.88
CA LYS A 115 -11.58 -14.87 13.98
C LYS A 115 -10.62 -15.49 15.01
N LYS A 116 -10.70 -16.80 15.25
CA LYS A 116 -9.79 -17.49 16.19
C LYS A 116 -8.37 -17.53 15.64
N ILE A 117 -8.24 -17.93 14.37
CA ILE A 117 -6.97 -17.99 13.65
C ILE A 117 -6.35 -16.59 13.53
N GLN A 118 -7.17 -15.59 13.20
CA GLN A 118 -6.74 -14.19 13.14
C GLN A 118 -6.29 -13.65 14.50
N ALA A 119 -7.04 -13.93 15.59
CA ALA A 119 -6.67 -13.50 16.93
C ALA A 119 -5.33 -14.12 17.39
N GLN A 120 -5.09 -15.39 17.05
CA GLN A 120 -3.81 -16.04 17.34
C GLN A 120 -2.65 -15.37 16.58
N ALA A 121 -2.84 -15.02 15.30
CA ALA A 121 -1.82 -14.28 14.55
C ALA A 121 -1.54 -12.90 15.15
N LEU A 122 -2.58 -12.19 15.58
CA LEU A 122 -2.44 -10.90 16.26
C LEU A 122 -1.63 -11.04 17.55
N GLU A 123 -1.94 -12.04 18.38
CA GLU A 123 -1.23 -12.33 19.62
C GLU A 123 0.25 -12.67 19.37
N THR A 124 0.55 -13.46 18.32
CA THR A 124 1.94 -13.76 17.94
C THR A 124 2.70 -12.49 17.56
N ILE A 125 2.08 -11.60 16.77
CA ILE A 125 2.70 -10.32 16.40
C ILE A 125 2.90 -9.44 17.64
N GLU A 126 1.91 -9.35 18.52
CA GLU A 126 2.02 -8.57 19.77
C GLU A 126 3.17 -9.03 20.65
N LYS A 127 3.38 -10.35 20.78
CA LYS A 127 4.44 -10.92 21.62
C LYS A 127 5.85 -10.78 21.05
N THR A 128 5.97 -10.82 19.72
CA THR A 128 7.28 -10.88 19.05
C THR A 128 7.75 -9.52 18.52
N CYS A 129 6.82 -8.68 18.08
CA CYS A 129 7.10 -7.38 17.48
C CYS A 129 7.64 -6.38 18.50
N ASP A 130 8.49 -5.46 18.03
CA ASP A 130 8.91 -4.31 18.82
C ASP A 130 7.67 -3.51 19.30
N PRO A 131 7.56 -3.18 20.60
CA PRO A 131 6.37 -2.50 21.14
C PRO A 131 6.05 -1.16 20.47
N HIS A 132 7.06 -0.40 20.04
CA HIS A 132 6.82 0.88 19.37
C HIS A 132 6.24 0.66 17.98
N ILE A 133 6.79 -0.28 17.21
CA ILE A 133 6.22 -0.66 15.92
C ILE A 133 4.81 -1.24 16.09
N PHE A 134 4.62 -2.14 17.05
CA PHE A 134 3.32 -2.74 17.32
C PHE A 134 2.27 -1.69 17.67
N SER A 135 2.61 -0.69 18.50
CA SER A 135 1.66 0.38 18.85
C SER A 135 1.11 1.15 17.64
N LEU A 136 1.92 1.28 16.58
CA LEU A 136 1.54 1.93 15.33
C LEU A 136 0.75 0.98 14.41
N LEU A 137 1.09 -0.31 14.42
CA LEU A 137 0.47 -1.32 13.57
C LEU A 137 -0.88 -1.81 14.13
N ALA A 138 -0.99 -1.91 15.45
CA ALA A 138 -2.12 -2.51 16.17
C ALA A 138 -3.48 -1.96 15.73
N PRO A 139 -3.70 -0.65 15.51
CA PRO A 139 -4.99 -0.15 15.07
C PRO A 139 -5.40 -0.65 13.68
N LEU A 140 -4.45 -1.04 12.82
CA LEU A 140 -4.73 -1.59 11.49
C LEU A 140 -5.05 -3.08 11.55
N ILE A 141 -4.33 -3.85 12.37
CA ILE A 141 -4.44 -5.32 12.42
C ILE A 141 -5.42 -5.86 13.46
N ASN A 142 -5.85 -5.05 14.42
CA ASN A 142 -6.80 -5.51 15.43
C ASN A 142 -8.22 -5.71 14.86
N ASN A 143 -9.06 -6.37 15.65
CA ASN A 143 -10.45 -6.66 15.30
C ASN A 143 -11.41 -5.49 15.63
N LYS A 144 -10.91 -4.24 15.69
CA LYS A 144 -11.77 -3.07 15.83
C LYS A 144 -12.71 -2.96 14.63
N ARG A 145 -13.88 -2.38 14.89
CA ARG A 145 -14.83 -2.07 13.82
C ARG A 145 -14.22 -1.04 12.85
N PRO A 146 -14.58 -1.06 11.55
CA PRO A 146 -14.01 -0.13 10.58
C PRO A 146 -14.15 1.35 10.99
N GLU A 147 -15.27 1.71 11.62
CA GLU A 147 -15.56 3.08 12.06
C GLU A 147 -14.57 3.55 13.15
N GLU A 148 -14.18 2.66 14.06
CA GLU A 148 -13.18 2.95 15.09
C GLU A 148 -11.80 3.15 14.47
N LYS A 149 -11.44 2.33 13.48
CA LYS A 149 -10.16 2.47 12.74
C LYS A 149 -10.11 3.78 11.94
N MET A 150 -11.23 4.18 11.36
CA MET A 150 -11.37 5.48 10.71
C MET A 150 -11.26 6.63 11.70
N HIS A 151 -11.81 6.50 12.91
CA HIS A 151 -11.63 7.49 13.96
C HIS A 151 -10.14 7.62 14.35
N ASP A 152 -9.43 6.50 14.51
CA ASP A 152 -7.98 6.49 14.77
C ASP A 152 -7.19 7.15 13.62
N TYR A 153 -7.61 6.97 12.36
CA TYR A 153 -7.04 7.66 11.20
C TYR A 153 -7.11 9.18 11.34
N LEU A 154 -8.32 9.71 11.62
CA LEU A 154 -8.60 11.14 11.75
C LEU A 154 -7.91 11.77 12.95
N LYS A 155 -7.96 11.09 14.11
CA LYS A 155 -7.30 11.55 15.34
C LYS A 155 -5.79 11.69 15.18
N GLY A 156 -5.18 10.91 14.27
CA GLY A 156 -3.78 11.05 13.88
C GLY A 156 -3.44 12.30 13.06
N GLY A 157 -4.39 13.21 12.83
CA GLY A 157 -4.17 14.46 12.07
C GLY A 157 -4.14 14.28 10.56
N ARG A 158 -4.57 13.12 10.05
CA ARG A 158 -4.61 12.82 8.62
C ARG A 158 -5.82 13.49 7.99
N ILE A 159 -5.62 14.07 6.81
CA ILE A 159 -6.67 14.80 6.08
C ILE A 159 -7.30 13.81 5.07
N PRO A 160 -8.62 13.54 5.16
CA PRO A 160 -9.33 12.78 4.15
C PRO A 160 -9.26 13.47 2.79
N LEU A 161 -8.87 12.72 1.76
CA LEU A 161 -8.99 13.19 0.38
C LEU A 161 -10.43 13.01 -0.12
N ASN A 162 -10.92 14.01 -0.84
CA ASN A 162 -12.11 13.82 -1.66
C ASN A 162 -11.80 12.93 -2.88
N PHE A 163 -12.85 12.49 -3.57
CA PHE A 163 -12.74 11.54 -4.66
C PHE A 163 -11.78 12.00 -5.77
N SER A 164 -11.87 13.27 -6.19
CA SER A 164 -10.98 13.81 -7.23
C SER A 164 -9.51 13.84 -6.78
N GLN A 165 -9.25 14.24 -5.54
CA GLN A 165 -7.91 14.24 -4.95
C GLN A 165 -7.34 12.81 -4.82
N LEU A 166 -8.18 11.84 -4.44
CA LEU A 166 -7.80 10.43 -4.38
C LEU A 166 -7.38 9.92 -5.77
N LEU A 167 -8.18 10.17 -6.80
CA LEU A 167 -7.83 9.77 -8.16
C LEU A 167 -6.53 10.45 -8.63
N GLU A 168 -6.29 11.70 -8.27
CA GLU A 168 -5.04 12.40 -8.59
C GLU A 168 -3.81 11.70 -7.99
N VAL A 169 -3.91 11.29 -6.72
CA VAL A 169 -2.85 10.53 -6.05
C VAL A 169 -2.60 9.19 -6.76
N LEU A 170 -3.66 8.46 -7.11
CA LEU A 170 -3.54 7.16 -7.76
C LEU A 170 -2.98 7.23 -9.19
N VAL A 171 -3.28 8.30 -9.94
CA VAL A 171 -2.64 8.58 -11.24
C VAL A 171 -1.12 8.70 -11.12
N HIS A 172 -0.63 9.19 -9.97
CA HIS A 172 0.80 9.38 -9.70
C HIS A 172 1.45 8.21 -8.96
N SER A 173 0.71 7.12 -8.73
CA SER A 173 1.22 5.95 -8.04
C SER A 173 2.31 5.23 -8.85
N PRO A 174 3.31 4.59 -8.21
CA PRO A 174 4.22 3.66 -8.88
C PRO A 174 3.54 2.35 -9.32
N ILE A 175 2.26 2.13 -8.99
CA ILE A 175 1.52 0.91 -9.29
C ILE A 175 0.68 1.13 -10.55
N LEU A 176 1.00 0.40 -11.62
CA LEU A 176 0.34 0.51 -12.93
C LEU A 176 -1.19 0.31 -12.84
N ALA A 177 -1.64 -0.67 -12.05
CA ALA A 177 -3.07 -0.94 -11.88
C ALA A 177 -3.82 0.25 -11.26
N GLU A 178 -3.21 0.95 -10.29
CA GLU A 178 -3.80 2.14 -9.68
C GLU A 178 -3.91 3.28 -10.69
N GLN A 179 -2.87 3.47 -11.52
CA GLN A 179 -2.90 4.48 -12.58
C GLN A 179 -4.02 4.21 -13.59
N ILE A 180 -4.12 2.97 -14.07
CA ILE A 180 -5.15 2.53 -15.03
C ILE A 180 -6.54 2.79 -14.45
N VAL A 181 -6.81 2.29 -13.24
CA VAL A 181 -8.13 2.43 -12.61
C VAL A 181 -8.46 3.89 -12.37
N ALA A 182 -7.51 4.70 -11.91
CA ALA A 182 -7.75 6.11 -11.68
C ALA A 182 -8.11 6.88 -12.97
N ILE A 183 -7.42 6.60 -14.07
CA ILE A 183 -7.69 7.24 -15.36
C ILE A 183 -9.04 6.77 -15.93
N THR A 184 -9.33 5.47 -15.85
CA THR A 184 -10.64 4.93 -16.25
C THR A 184 -11.78 5.57 -15.46
N MET A 185 -11.63 5.73 -14.15
CA MET A 185 -12.63 6.41 -13.32
C MET A 185 -12.79 7.88 -13.69
N LYS A 186 -11.69 8.59 -13.97
CA LYS A 186 -11.73 9.98 -14.44
C LYS A 186 -12.45 10.10 -15.79
N ALA A 187 -12.15 9.21 -16.74
CA ALA A 187 -12.80 9.21 -18.06
C ALA A 187 -14.31 8.92 -17.93
N ARG A 188 -14.67 7.84 -17.24
CA ARG A 188 -16.07 7.43 -17.02
C ARG A 188 -16.93 8.52 -16.38
N LEU A 189 -16.35 9.29 -15.45
CA LEU A 189 -17.05 10.36 -14.74
C LEU A 189 -16.93 11.73 -15.42
N GLY A 190 -16.29 11.81 -16.60
CA GLY A 190 -16.10 13.06 -17.32
C GLY A 190 -15.25 14.09 -16.56
N ALA A 191 -14.32 13.65 -15.71
CA ALA A 191 -13.53 14.53 -14.87
C ALA A 191 -12.58 15.40 -15.73
N PRO A 192 -12.48 16.72 -15.50
CA PRO A 192 -11.66 17.58 -16.33
C PRO A 192 -10.18 17.17 -16.34
N GLY A 193 -9.53 17.27 -17.49
CA GLY A 193 -8.10 17.00 -17.65
C GLY A 193 -7.69 15.52 -17.69
N TRP A 194 -8.64 14.58 -17.73
CA TRP A 194 -8.32 13.15 -17.76
C TRP A 194 -7.51 12.72 -18.99
N ARG A 195 -7.77 13.32 -20.17
CA ARG A 195 -7.01 13.06 -21.41
C ARG A 195 -5.55 13.49 -21.28
N ARG A 196 -5.33 14.69 -20.73
CA ARG A 196 -3.97 15.18 -20.46
C ARG A 196 -3.23 14.25 -19.48
N ALA A 197 -3.91 13.81 -18.42
CA ALA A 197 -3.33 12.85 -17.48
C ALA A 197 -2.99 11.50 -18.15
N LEU A 198 -3.82 11.03 -19.10
CA LEU A 198 -3.55 9.84 -19.90
C LEU A 198 -2.31 10.03 -20.79
N GLU A 199 -2.23 11.15 -21.53
CA GLU A 199 -1.13 11.48 -22.43
C GLU A 199 0.21 11.60 -21.69
N GLU A 200 0.23 12.32 -20.56
CA GLU A 200 1.43 12.45 -19.70
C GLU A 200 1.93 11.08 -19.22
N ARG A 201 1.01 10.12 -19.00
CA ARG A 201 1.35 8.75 -18.59
C ARG A 201 1.80 7.88 -19.75
N MET A 202 1.22 8.03 -20.94
CA MET A 202 1.64 7.29 -22.14
C MET A 202 3.12 7.52 -22.49
N GLN A 203 3.63 8.73 -22.27
CA GLN A 203 5.02 9.09 -22.56
C GLN A 203 6.02 8.41 -21.63
N ASN A 204 5.60 8.07 -20.40
CA ASN A 204 6.48 7.59 -19.33
C ASN A 204 6.30 6.11 -19.00
N ASN A 205 5.28 5.45 -19.55
CA ASN A 205 4.92 4.07 -19.21
C ASN A 205 5.21 3.08 -20.35
N GLU A 206 5.32 1.81 -19.94
CA GLU A 206 5.57 0.68 -20.83
C GLU A 206 4.43 0.43 -21.83
N LYS A 207 4.73 -0.35 -22.86
CA LYS A 207 3.82 -0.71 -23.98
C LYS A 207 2.44 -1.17 -23.53
N THR A 208 2.33 -1.86 -22.39
CA THR A 208 1.05 -2.30 -21.80
C THR A 208 0.12 -1.13 -21.50
N PHE A 209 0.63 -0.04 -20.93
CA PHE A 209 -0.16 1.15 -20.64
C PHE A 209 -0.57 1.88 -21.93
N GLN A 210 0.33 1.94 -22.92
CA GLN A 210 0.04 2.56 -24.22
C GLN A 210 -1.09 1.83 -24.95
N ASN A 211 -1.09 0.49 -24.91
CA ASN A 211 -2.18 -0.31 -25.47
C ASN A 211 -3.52 -0.02 -24.77
N PHE A 212 -3.52 0.06 -23.44
CA PHE A 212 -4.70 0.45 -22.66
C PHE A 212 -5.19 1.85 -23.06
N ALA A 213 -4.27 2.81 -23.15
CA ALA A 213 -4.61 4.19 -23.48
C ALA A 213 -5.27 4.31 -24.85
N ASN A 214 -4.74 3.61 -25.86
CA ASN A 214 -5.32 3.59 -27.19
C ASN A 214 -6.74 2.98 -27.18
N GLN A 215 -6.94 1.86 -26.49
CA GLN A 215 -8.26 1.24 -26.36
C GLN A 215 -9.27 2.16 -25.67
N LEU A 216 -8.84 2.88 -24.63
CA LEU A 216 -9.71 3.83 -23.92
C LEU A 216 -10.13 5.00 -24.82
N LEU A 217 -9.22 5.51 -25.65
CA LEU A 217 -9.51 6.57 -26.61
C LEU A 217 -10.42 6.09 -27.76
N GLU A 218 -10.25 4.84 -28.22
CA GLU A 218 -11.10 4.23 -29.25
C GLU A 218 -12.52 3.93 -28.77
N ALA A 219 -12.70 3.57 -27.50
CA ALA A 219 -14.01 3.23 -26.93
C ALA A 219 -14.94 4.45 -26.71
N GLU A 220 -14.44 5.68 -26.86
CA GLU A 220 -15.23 6.92 -26.77
C GLU A 220 -15.59 7.53 -28.14
N VAL A 221 -15.21 6.90 -29.26
CA VAL A 221 -15.63 7.26 -30.63
C VAL A 221 -16.89 6.47 -31.00
#